data_AF-A0A960INH3-F1
#
_entry.id   AF-A0A960INH3-F1
#
_cell.length_a   1.000
_cell.length_b   1.000
_cell.length_c   1.000
_cell.angle_alpha   90.00
_cell.angle_beta   90.00
_cell.angle_gamma   90.00
#
_symmetry.space_group_name_H-M   'P 1'
#
loop_
_entity.id
_entity.type
_entity.pdbx_description
1 polymer ?
#
loop_
_entity_poly.entity_id
_entity_poly.type
_entity_poly.pdbx_seq_one_letter_code
_entity_poly.pdbx_strand_id
1 'polypeptide(L)'
;MTLAPSLPLDLSRVPRVDAVNVEERAAGLAKRSIKKESKRAGILLAISMIDLTTLEGKDSEGKVQQMCRKALRPLPEDPTVGPVAAVCVYPNLVATARRALGDAPVHVASVATGFPSGLVPLDLKLEETRRAVAAGADEIDM
;
A
#
# COMPACT_ATOMS: atom_id res chain seq x y z
N MET A 1 -41.80 -3.43 1.21
CA MET A 1 -40.85 -4.56 1.10
C MET A 1 -40.59 -5.08 2.49
N THR A 2 -41.23 -6.19 2.84
CA THR A 2 -41.08 -6.84 4.16
C THR A 2 -39.77 -7.61 4.14
N LEU A 3 -38.81 -7.23 4.99
CA LEU A 3 -37.56 -7.98 5.16
C LEU A 3 -37.90 -9.41 5.57
N ALA A 4 -37.39 -10.40 4.84
CA ALA A 4 -37.51 -11.80 5.22
C ALA A 4 -36.88 -12.00 6.61
N PRO A 5 -37.48 -12.82 7.50
CA PRO A 5 -36.90 -13.12 8.80
C PRO A 5 -35.53 -13.76 8.59
N SER A 6 -34.49 -13.16 9.19
CA SER A 6 -33.13 -13.72 9.19
C SER A 6 -33.18 -15.14 9.77
N LEU A 7 -32.70 -16.13 9.02
CA LEU A 7 -32.54 -17.48 9.57
C LEU A 7 -31.67 -17.41 10.84
N PRO A 8 -32.05 -18.10 11.92
CA PRO A 8 -31.21 -18.18 13.11
C PRO A 8 -29.87 -18.82 12.74
N LEU A 9 -28.80 -18.19 13.20
CA LEU A 9 -27.43 -18.65 12.97
C LEU A 9 -27.26 -20.04 13.60
N ASP A 10 -27.16 -21.07 12.77
CA ASP A 10 -26.95 -22.46 13.22
C ASP A 10 -25.48 -22.67 13.59
N LEU A 11 -25.18 -22.49 14.88
CA LEU A 11 -23.84 -22.67 15.43
C LEU A 11 -23.43 -24.15 15.56
N SER A 12 -24.34 -25.11 15.33
CA SER A 12 -24.03 -26.55 15.48
C SER A 12 -23.05 -27.06 14.43
N ARG A 13 -22.94 -26.34 13.30
CA ARG A 13 -22.04 -26.66 12.18
C ARG A 13 -20.70 -25.94 12.27
N VAL A 14 -20.53 -25.04 13.25
CA VAL A 14 -19.28 -24.30 13.44
C VAL A 14 -18.33 -25.19 14.25
N PRO A 15 -17.11 -25.49 13.74
CA PRO A 15 -16.11 -26.22 14.49
C PRO A 15 -15.82 -25.52 15.82
N ARG A 16 -15.77 -26.29 16.92
CA ARG A 16 -15.41 -25.73 18.23
C ARG A 16 -13.93 -25.35 18.21
N VAL A 17 -13.62 -24.17 18.71
CA VAL A 17 -12.25 -23.69 18.90
C VAL A 17 -11.86 -23.93 20.35
N ASP A 18 -10.69 -24.53 20.56
CA ASP A 18 -10.06 -24.58 21.87
C ASP A 18 -9.44 -23.22 22.19
N ALA A 19 -10.23 -22.37 22.85
CA ALA A 19 -9.83 -21.01 23.18
C ALA A 19 -8.55 -20.97 24.03
N VAL A 20 -8.41 -21.90 24.99
CA VAL A 20 -7.26 -21.97 25.90
C VAL A 20 -5.99 -22.27 25.10
N ASN A 21 -6.03 -23.29 24.23
CA ASN A 21 -4.87 -23.63 23.42
C ASN A 21 -4.46 -22.49 22.46
N VAL A 22 -5.44 -21.82 21.84
CA VAL A 22 -5.19 -20.67 20.96
C VAL A 22 -4.53 -19.53 21.73
N GLU A 23 -5.04 -19.20 22.91
CA GLU A 23 -4.50 -18.15 23.76
C GLU A 23 -3.09 -18.47 24.25
N GLU A 24 -2.82 -19.70 24.69
CA GLU A 24 -1.49 -20.13 25.12
C GLU A 24 -0.46 -20.06 23.99
N ARG A 25 -0.83 -20.51 22.79
CA ARG A 25 0.03 -20.44 21.60
C ARG A 25 0.31 -19.00 21.20
N ALA A 26 -0.71 -18.14 21.20
CA ALA A 26 -0.55 -16.72 20.92
C ALA A 26 0.35 -16.04 21.97
N ALA A 27 0.15 -16.34 23.26
CA ALA A 27 0.97 -15.82 24.35
C ALA A 27 2.44 -16.26 24.22
N GLY A 28 2.70 -17.45 23.68
CA GLY A 28 4.05 -17.93 23.38
C GLY A 28 4.83 -17.01 22.42
N LEU A 29 4.14 -16.40 21.44
CA LEU A 29 4.74 -15.47 20.48
C LEU A 29 5.15 -14.15 21.16
N ALA A 30 4.39 -13.70 22.16
CA ALA A 30 4.64 -12.44 22.87
C ALA A 30 5.76 -12.54 23.93
N LYS A 31 6.11 -13.75 24.39
CA LYS A 31 7.10 -13.96 25.46
C LYS A 31 8.56 -13.77 25.01
N ARG A 32 8.84 -13.78 23.71
CA ARG A 32 10.21 -13.73 23.18
C ARG A 32 10.52 -12.37 22.57
N SER A 33 11.45 -11.65 23.19
CA SER A 33 12.02 -10.45 22.59
C SER A 33 12.76 -10.78 21.30
N ILE A 34 12.39 -10.09 20.22
CA ILE A 34 13.15 -10.13 18.97
C ILE A 34 14.48 -9.42 19.21
N LYS A 35 15.59 -10.06 18.78
CA LYS A 35 16.94 -9.49 18.87
C LYS A 35 16.99 -8.13 18.14
N LYS A 36 17.80 -7.20 18.65
CA LYS A 36 17.90 -5.84 18.08
C LYS A 36 18.28 -5.87 16.60
N GLU A 37 19.19 -6.76 16.23
CA GLU A 37 19.69 -6.93 14.87
C GLU A 37 18.57 -7.43 13.94
N SER A 38 17.77 -8.39 14.41
CA SER A 38 16.61 -8.90 13.68
C SER A 38 15.52 -7.84 13.52
N LYS A 39 15.27 -7.02 14.55
CA LYS A 39 14.35 -5.86 14.43
C LYS A 39 14.85 -4.88 13.38
N ARG A 40 16.13 -4.52 13.41
CA ARG A 40 16.74 -3.60 12.45
C ARG A 40 16.64 -4.15 11.02
N ALA A 41 17.02 -5.41 10.81
CA ALA A 41 16.91 -6.06 9.51
C ALA A 41 15.47 -6.09 8.99
N GLY A 42 14.49 -6.42 9.85
CA GLY A 42 13.08 -6.41 9.50
C GLY A 42 12.54 -5.02 9.12
N ILE A 43 12.94 -3.98 9.85
CA ILE A 43 12.55 -2.59 9.54
C ILE A 43 13.15 -2.13 8.21
N LEU A 44 14.44 -2.40 7.97
CA LEU A 44 15.09 -2.05 6.71
C LEU A 44 14.46 -2.78 5.53
N LEU A 45 14.16 -4.07 5.69
CA LEU A 45 13.43 -4.85 4.69
C LEU A 45 12.05 -4.24 4.42
N ALA A 46 11.29 -3.91 5.48
CA ALA A 46 9.99 -3.28 5.34
C ALA A 46 10.09 -1.98 4.55
N ILE A 47 11.04 -1.10 4.87
CA ILE A 47 11.27 0.16 4.14
C ILE A 47 11.51 -0.10 2.64
N SER A 48 12.37 -1.08 2.31
CA SER A 48 12.68 -1.42 0.91
C SER A 48 11.52 -2.02 0.12
N MET A 49 10.39 -2.33 0.76
CA MET A 49 9.18 -2.89 0.13
C MET A 49 7.97 -1.94 0.24
N ILE A 50 8.17 -0.69 0.69
CA ILE A 50 7.08 0.28 0.83
C ILE A 50 6.76 0.89 -0.53
N ASP A 51 5.47 0.99 -0.81
CA ASP A 51 4.91 1.98 -1.73
C ASP A 51 4.47 3.18 -0.91
N LEU A 52 5.21 4.28 -1.03
CA LEU A 52 4.90 5.48 -0.27
C LEU A 52 3.75 6.21 -0.97
N THR A 53 2.55 6.03 -0.42
CA THR A 53 1.30 6.43 -1.07
C THR A 53 0.76 7.78 -0.59
N THR A 54 0.26 8.58 -1.54
CA THR A 54 -0.67 9.67 -1.26
C THR A 54 -1.81 9.64 -2.27
N LEU A 55 -3.04 9.52 -1.76
CA LEU A 55 -4.28 9.44 -2.54
C LEU A 55 -5.35 10.34 -1.92
N GLU A 56 -4.95 11.54 -1.50
CA GLU A 56 -5.88 12.54 -0.97
C GLU A 56 -6.48 13.37 -2.11
N GLY A 57 -7.77 13.71 -2.04
CA GLY A 57 -8.42 14.55 -3.05
C GLY A 57 -7.86 15.98 -3.17
N LYS A 58 -7.00 16.41 -2.23
CA LYS A 58 -6.31 17.71 -2.23
C LYS A 58 -4.83 17.60 -2.62
N ASP A 59 -4.39 16.44 -3.11
CA ASP A 59 -2.99 16.26 -3.50
C ASP A 59 -2.60 17.25 -4.60
N SER A 60 -1.43 17.85 -4.40
CA SER A 60 -0.85 18.86 -5.28
C SER A 60 0.51 18.38 -5.76
N GLU A 61 0.99 18.99 -6.84
CA GLU A 61 2.31 18.67 -7.37
C GLU A 61 3.41 18.86 -6.31
N GLY A 62 3.35 19.92 -5.52
CA GLY A 62 4.32 20.20 -4.46
C GLY A 62 4.34 19.12 -3.38
N LYS A 63 3.17 18.59 -3.00
CA LYS A 63 3.08 17.50 -2.02
C LYS A 63 3.67 16.20 -2.59
N VAL A 64 3.38 15.87 -3.85
CA VAL A 64 3.96 14.69 -4.52
C VAL A 64 5.48 14.82 -4.64
N GLN A 65 5.99 15.99 -5.02
CA GLN A 65 7.44 16.22 -5.04
C GLN A 65 8.09 16.06 -3.67
N GLN A 66 7.45 16.55 -2.61
CA GLN A 66 7.94 16.34 -1.23
C GLN A 66 7.92 14.86 -0.85
N MET A 67 6.86 14.13 -1.22
CA MET A 67 6.76 12.69 -1.00
C MET A 67 7.84 11.92 -1.75
N CYS A 68 8.12 12.24 -3.02
CA CYS A 68 9.21 11.64 -3.78
C CYS A 68 10.58 11.85 -3.11
N ARG A 69 10.85 13.04 -2.55
CA ARG A 69 12.08 13.28 -1.77
C ARG A 69 12.15 12.40 -0.53
N LYS A 70 11.02 12.19 0.15
CA LYS A 70 10.93 11.29 1.31
C LYS A 70 11.09 9.82 0.91
N ALA A 71 10.56 9.41 -0.24
CA ALA A 71 10.73 8.07 -0.79
C ALA A 71 12.21 7.76 -1.06
N LEU A 72 12.97 8.74 -1.57
CA LEU A 72 14.41 8.59 -1.81
C LEU A 72 15.24 8.53 -0.53
N ARG A 73 14.83 9.26 0.51
CA ARG A 73 15.52 9.31 1.81
C ARG A 73 14.51 9.25 2.96
N PRO A 74 14.02 8.05 3.30
CA PRO A 74 12.98 7.88 4.32
C PRO A 74 13.44 8.31 5.71
N LEU A 75 14.74 8.17 5.98
CA LEU A 75 15.40 8.60 7.22
C LEU A 75 16.58 9.52 6.89
N PRO A 76 16.38 10.85 6.80
CA PRO A 76 17.43 11.78 6.37
C PRO A 76 18.71 11.75 7.21
N GLU A 77 18.60 11.42 8.49
CA GLU A 77 19.70 11.34 9.46
C GLU A 77 20.55 10.07 9.36
N ASP A 78 20.08 9.02 8.70
CA ASP A 78 20.83 7.76 8.52
C ASP A 78 20.84 7.35 7.03
N PRO A 79 21.93 7.65 6.29
CA PRO A 79 22.03 7.32 4.87
C PRO A 79 22.16 5.82 4.60
N THR A 80 22.31 4.97 5.63
CA THR A 80 22.27 3.51 5.46
C THR A 80 20.85 2.98 5.27
N VAL A 81 19.84 3.81 5.55
CA VAL A 81 18.45 3.55 5.19
C VAL A 81 18.25 3.93 3.73
N GLY A 82 18.16 2.92 2.87
CA GLY A 82 17.92 3.09 1.43
C GLY A 82 16.52 3.63 1.11
N PRO A 83 16.24 3.85 -0.18
CA PRO A 83 14.94 4.31 -0.63
C PRO A 83 13.84 3.26 -0.39
N VAL A 84 12.60 3.70 -0.50
CA VAL A 84 11.43 2.80 -0.60
C VAL A 84 11.38 2.14 -1.99
N ALA A 85 10.48 1.16 -2.17
CA ALA A 85 10.31 0.48 -3.47
C ALA A 85 9.67 1.41 -4.50
N ALA A 86 8.55 2.04 -4.15
CA ALA A 86 7.80 2.89 -5.05
C ALA A 86 7.16 4.08 -4.34
N VAL A 87 6.61 5.00 -5.14
CA VAL A 87 5.56 5.94 -4.71
C VAL A 87 4.25 5.58 -5.40
N CYS A 88 3.12 5.72 -4.72
CA CYS A 88 1.80 5.50 -5.34
C CYS A 88 0.96 6.78 -5.29
N VAL A 89 0.45 7.21 -6.45
CA VAL A 89 -0.29 8.47 -6.64
C VAL A 89 -1.49 8.31 -7.57
N TYR A 90 -2.38 9.30 -7.60
CA TYR A 90 -3.44 9.37 -8.62
C TYR A 90 -2.87 9.52 -10.04
N PRO A 91 -3.60 9.06 -11.09
CA PRO A 91 -3.14 9.07 -12.49
C PRO A 91 -2.65 10.43 -12.97
N ASN A 92 -3.33 11.51 -12.59
CA ASN A 92 -3.00 12.87 -13.00
C ASN A 92 -1.68 13.39 -12.41
N LEU A 93 -1.14 12.74 -11.37
CA LEU A 93 0.09 13.13 -10.69
C LEU A 93 1.29 12.25 -11.04
N VAL A 94 1.10 11.20 -11.84
CA VAL A 94 2.16 10.28 -12.30
C VAL A 94 3.30 11.03 -12.98
N ALA A 95 2.99 11.91 -13.93
CA ALA A 95 4.02 12.68 -14.63
C ALA A 95 4.84 13.58 -13.68
N THR A 96 4.20 14.08 -12.62
CA THR A 96 4.87 14.88 -11.59
C THR A 96 5.80 14.01 -10.74
N ALA A 97 5.34 12.83 -10.32
CA ALA A 97 6.18 11.87 -9.59
C ALA A 97 7.37 11.40 -10.44
N ARG A 98 7.14 11.05 -11.71
CA ARG A 98 8.20 10.62 -12.64
C ARG A 98 9.27 11.69 -12.84
N ARG A 99 8.86 12.96 -13.05
CA ARG A 99 9.81 14.09 -13.15
C ARG A 99 10.58 14.31 -11.86
N ALA A 100 9.93 14.18 -10.71
CA ALA A 100 10.57 14.38 -9.41
C ALA A 100 11.59 13.29 -9.07
N LEU A 101 11.34 12.04 -9.50
CA LEU A 101 12.23 10.91 -9.25
C LEU A 101 13.34 10.76 -10.31
N GLY A 102 13.13 11.21 -11.55
CA GLY A 102 14.14 11.08 -12.62
C GLY A 102 14.56 9.62 -12.82
N ASP A 103 15.86 9.34 -12.82
CA ASP A 103 16.42 7.98 -12.96
C ASP A 103 16.67 7.29 -11.60
N ALA A 104 16.11 7.81 -10.51
CA ALA A 104 16.30 7.23 -9.20
C ALA A 104 15.66 5.83 -9.10
N PRO A 105 16.18 4.93 -8.24
CA PRO A 105 15.71 3.56 -8.10
C PRO A 105 14.44 3.47 -7.23
N VAL A 106 13.43 4.28 -7.56
CA VAL A 106 12.10 4.26 -6.95
C VAL A 106 11.08 4.23 -8.08
N HIS A 107 10.20 3.24 -8.05
CA HIS A 107 9.15 3.07 -9.04
C HIS A 107 8.02 4.08 -8.84
N VAL A 108 7.29 4.38 -9.92
CA VAL A 108 6.07 5.17 -9.89
C VAL A 108 4.88 4.24 -10.09
N ALA A 109 4.19 3.92 -9.00
CA ALA A 109 2.90 3.25 -9.06
C ALA A 109 1.77 4.28 -9.17
N SER A 110 0.65 3.85 -9.76
CA SER A 110 -0.57 4.65 -9.78
C SER A 110 -1.80 3.78 -9.61
N VAL A 111 -2.72 4.23 -8.76
CA VAL A 111 -4.08 3.68 -8.80
C VAL A 111 -4.74 4.04 -10.13
N ALA A 112 -5.61 3.19 -10.64
CA ALA A 112 -6.42 3.49 -11.83
C ALA A 112 -7.77 2.78 -11.75
N THR A 113 -8.47 2.75 -12.87
CA THR A 113 -9.69 1.98 -13.11
C THR A 113 -10.93 2.41 -12.32
N GLY A 114 -11.02 3.71 -12.03
CA GLY A 114 -12.12 4.28 -11.25
C GLY A 114 -11.95 4.13 -9.74
N PHE A 115 -10.70 4.05 -9.27
CA PHE A 115 -10.37 4.08 -7.84
C PHE A 115 -11.07 5.28 -7.14
N PRO A 116 -11.60 5.10 -5.91
CA PRO A 116 -11.56 3.87 -5.12
C PRO A 116 -12.70 2.89 -5.41
N SER A 117 -13.71 3.30 -6.18
CA SER A 117 -14.94 2.51 -6.34
C SER A 117 -14.77 1.32 -7.29
N GLY A 118 -13.94 1.47 -8.33
CA GLY A 118 -13.84 0.53 -9.43
C GLY A 118 -15.13 0.39 -10.27
N LEU A 119 -16.15 1.21 -10.03
CA LEU A 119 -17.48 1.12 -10.64
C LEU A 119 -17.61 1.97 -11.91
N VAL A 120 -16.64 1.84 -12.82
CA VAL A 120 -16.67 2.49 -14.14
C VAL A 120 -16.67 1.44 -15.25
N PRO A 121 -17.26 1.75 -16.42
CA PRO A 121 -17.19 0.90 -17.62
C PRO A 121 -15.76 0.48 -18.00
N LEU A 122 -15.62 -0.71 -18.59
CA LEU A 122 -14.33 -1.31 -18.93
C LEU A 122 -13.49 -0.42 -19.86
N ASP A 123 -14.12 0.25 -20.82
CA ASP A 123 -13.46 1.17 -21.75
C ASP A 123 -12.79 2.34 -21.02
N LEU A 124 -13.44 2.90 -19.99
CA LEU A 124 -12.85 3.93 -19.14
C LEU A 124 -11.70 3.40 -18.28
N LYS A 125 -11.80 2.16 -17.75
CA LYS A 125 -10.70 1.52 -17.01
C LYS A 125 -9.45 1.37 -17.86
N LEU A 126 -9.63 0.88 -19.08
CA LEU A 126 -8.54 0.69 -20.04
C LEU A 126 -7.92 2.03 -20.44
N GLU A 127 -8.74 3.06 -20.65
CA GLU A 127 -8.26 4.38 -21.02
C GLU A 127 -7.46 5.04 -19.89
N GLU A 128 -7.95 5.01 -18.65
CA GLU A 128 -7.22 5.54 -17.49
C GLU A 128 -5.88 4.82 -17.28
N THR A 129 -5.87 3.49 -17.43
CA THR A 129 -4.65 2.67 -17.36
C THR A 129 -3.63 3.11 -18.43
N ARG A 130 -4.07 3.24 -19.70
CA ARG A 130 -3.18 3.68 -20.79
C ARG A 130 -2.60 5.07 -20.53
N ARG A 131 -3.39 5.99 -19.98
CA ARG A 131 -2.93 7.34 -19.63
C ARG A 131 -1.90 7.34 -18.52
N ALA A 132 -2.12 6.56 -17.46
CA ALA A 132 -1.16 6.44 -16.36
C ALA A 132 0.17 5.84 -16.86
N VAL A 133 0.13 4.77 -17.67
CA VAL A 133 1.32 4.18 -18.29
C VAL A 133 2.03 5.19 -19.20
N ALA A 134 1.29 5.90 -20.06
CA ALA A 134 1.86 6.93 -20.93
C ALA A 134 2.46 8.12 -20.16
N ALA A 135 1.96 8.42 -18.97
CA ALA A 135 2.52 9.42 -18.07
C ALA A 135 3.80 8.97 -17.34
N GLY A 136 4.15 7.68 -17.45
CA GLY A 136 5.38 7.11 -16.89
C GLY A 136 5.19 6.31 -15.60
N ALA A 137 4.01 5.72 -15.39
CA ALA A 137 3.81 4.75 -14.32
C ALA A 137 4.52 3.42 -14.67
N ASP A 138 5.28 2.89 -13.71
CA ASP A 138 5.91 1.58 -13.77
C ASP A 138 4.92 0.47 -13.35
N GLU A 139 3.98 0.81 -12.47
CA GLU A 139 2.98 -0.12 -11.89
C GLU A 139 1.58 0.52 -11.89
N ILE A 140 0.55 -0.30 -12.07
CA ILE A 140 -0.86 0.12 -12.04
C ILE A 140 -1.63 -0.73 -11.03
N ASP A 141 -2.19 -0.07 -10.02
CA ASP A 141 -3.04 -0.66 -8.99
C ASP A 141 -4.50 -0.54 -9.41
N MET A 142 -5.10 -1.65 -9.86
CA MET A 142 -6.48 -1.74 -10.39
C MET A 142 -7.48 -2.18 -9.32
#